data_AF-A0A151J0S2-F1
#
_entry.id   AF-A0A151J0S2-F1
#
_cell.length_a   1.000
_cell.length_b   1.000
_cell.length_c   1.000
_cell.angle_alpha   90.00
_cell.angle_beta   90.00
_cell.angle_gamma   90.00
#
_symmetry.space_group_name_H-M   'P 1'
#
loop_
_entity.id
_entity.type
_entity.pdbx_description
1 polymer ?
#
loop_
_entity_poly.entity_id
_entity_poly.type
_entity_poly.pdbx_seq_one_letter_code
_entity_poly.pdbx_strand_id
1 'polypeptide(L)'
;MSSHPVSQKRGVVIGMIDRAFLLSYPKFHNKNIVFIIKTLLNNDYPLDFIFDNINARLKSLCYYKQTLKQNSDKNTDDTKNFPFITIPNVQNISEKF
;
A
#
# COMPACT_ATOMS: atom_id res chain seq x y z
N MET A 1 13.18 -3.66 -20.84
CA MET A 1 13.03 -4.16 -19.45
C MET A 1 14.24 -3.81 -18.57
N SER A 2 14.04 -3.10 -17.46
CA SER A 2 15.13 -2.83 -16.50
C SER A 2 15.64 -4.13 -15.84
N SER A 3 16.94 -4.21 -15.54
CA SER A 3 17.57 -5.40 -14.94
C SER A 3 17.35 -5.53 -13.42
N HIS A 4 16.37 -4.81 -12.86
CA HIS A 4 16.10 -4.87 -11.43
C HIS A 4 15.49 -6.21 -11.01
N PRO A 5 15.73 -6.65 -9.75
CA PRO A 5 15.12 -7.85 -9.20
C PRO A 5 13.60 -7.83 -9.30
N VAL A 6 12.99 -9.01 -9.48
CA VAL A 6 11.53 -9.17 -9.60
C VAL A 6 10.79 -8.59 -8.40
N SER A 7 11.36 -8.69 -7.19
CA SER A 7 10.81 -8.11 -5.96
C SER A 7 10.66 -6.59 -6.04
N GLN A 8 11.65 -5.90 -6.62
CA GLN A 8 11.62 -4.45 -6.80
C GLN A 8 10.55 -4.04 -7.81
N LYS A 9 10.48 -4.75 -8.95
CA LYS A 9 9.45 -4.53 -9.97
C LYS A 9 8.05 -4.71 -9.39
N ARG A 10 7.87 -5.76 -8.59
CA ARG A 10 6.62 -6.03 -7.86
C ARG A 10 6.29 -4.92 -6.88
N GLY A 11 7.28 -4.42 -6.14
CA GLY A 11 7.14 -3.30 -5.22
C GLY A 11 6.61 -2.03 -5.91
N VAL A 12 7.08 -1.75 -7.13
CA VAL A 12 6.57 -0.63 -7.95
C VAL A 12 5.08 -0.81 -8.25
N VAL A 13 4.67 -1.98 -8.73
CA VAL A 13 3.25 -2.28 -9.04
C VAL A 13 2.38 -2.12 -7.79
N ILE A 14 2.80 -2.70 -6.67
CA ILE A 14 2.07 -2.62 -5.39
C ILE A 14 1.93 -1.16 -4.94
N GLY A 15 3.03 -0.41 -4.93
CA GLY A 15 3.01 0.99 -4.48
C GLY A 15 2.16 1.89 -5.37
N MET A 16 2.06 1.61 -6.67
CA MET A 16 1.16 2.35 -7.57
C MET A 16 -0.32 2.03 -7.27
N ILE A 17 -0.65 0.75 -7.13
CA ILE A 17 -2.02 0.31 -6.83
C ILE A 17 -2.49 0.81 -5.47
N ASP A 18 -1.63 0.78 -4.46
CA ASP A 18 -1.96 1.27 -3.12
C ASP A 18 -2.35 2.74 -3.13
N ARG A 19 -1.57 3.58 -3.80
CA ARG A 19 -1.89 5.01 -3.92
C ARG A 19 -3.20 5.23 -4.68
N ALA A 20 -3.40 4.51 -5.80
CA ALA A 20 -4.63 4.61 -6.57
C ALA A 20 -5.86 4.17 -5.75
N PHE A 21 -5.76 3.11 -4.96
CA PHE A 21 -6.92 2.54 -4.27
C PHE A 21 -7.18 3.14 -2.88
N LEU A 22 -6.13 3.44 -2.13
CA LEU A 22 -6.23 3.91 -0.74
C LEU A 22 -6.31 5.43 -0.63
N LEU A 23 -5.65 6.16 -1.53
CA LEU A 23 -5.54 7.63 -1.42
C LEU A 23 -6.45 8.38 -2.39
N SER A 24 -6.77 7.79 -3.54
CA SER A 24 -7.61 8.48 -4.54
C SER A 24 -9.11 8.28 -4.28
N TYR A 25 -9.92 9.26 -4.71
CA TYR A 25 -11.37 9.18 -4.57
C TYR A 25 -11.97 8.06 -5.44
N PRO A 26 -12.98 7.28 -4.98
CA PRO A 26 -13.49 6.10 -5.67
C PRO A 26 -13.84 6.29 -7.15
N LYS A 27 -14.39 7.46 -7.51
CA LYS A 27 -14.73 7.80 -8.90
C LYS A 27 -13.53 7.77 -9.86
N PHE A 28 -12.31 7.89 -9.35
CA PHE A 28 -11.08 7.89 -10.14
C PHE A 28 -10.33 6.56 -10.12
N HIS A 29 -10.76 5.57 -9.32
CA HIS A 29 -10.04 4.29 -9.18
C HIS A 29 -9.83 3.60 -10.52
N ASN A 30 -10.90 3.48 -11.31
CA ASN A 30 -10.84 2.83 -12.62
C ASN A 30 -9.88 3.56 -13.58
N LYS A 31 -10.02 4.89 -13.67
CA LYS A 31 -9.13 5.73 -14.50
C LYS A 31 -7.66 5.59 -14.09
N ASN A 32 -7.40 5.59 -12.78
CA ASN A 32 -6.05 5.49 -12.23
C ASN A 32 -5.42 4.11 -12.47
N ILE A 33 -6.19 3.03 -12.30
CA ILE A 33 -5.71 1.67 -12.57
C ILE A 33 -5.40 1.48 -14.06
N VAL A 34 -6.26 1.97 -14.97
CA VAL A 34 -6.00 1.95 -16.41
C VAL A 34 -4.72 2.74 -16.75
N PHE A 35 -4.53 3.90 -16.11
CA PHE A 35 -3.31 4.70 -16.29
C PHE A 35 -2.06 3.94 -15.81
N ILE A 36 -2.13 3.26 -14.67
CA ILE A 36 -1.04 2.42 -14.14
C ILE A 36 -0.70 1.29 -15.12
N ILE A 37 -1.69 0.55 -15.63
CA ILE A 37 -1.48 -0.54 -16.58
C ILE A 37 -0.77 -0.03 -17.84
N LYS A 38 -1.24 1.08 -18.42
CA LYS A 38 -0.60 1.71 -19.59
C LYS A 38 0.85 2.12 -19.29
N THR A 39 1.09 2.70 -18.12
CA THR A 39 2.43 3.12 -17.70
C THR A 39 3.37 1.92 -17.57
N LEU A 40 2.92 0.83 -16.95
CA LEU A 40 3.72 -0.39 -16.79
C LEU A 40 4.01 -1.06 -18.14
N LEU A 41 3.01 -1.13 -19.04
CA LEU A 41 3.20 -1.64 -20.39
C LEU A 41 4.24 -0.83 -21.18
N ASN A 42 4.19 0.51 -21.07
CA ASN A 42 5.18 1.39 -21.69
C ASN A 42 6.60 1.23 -21.09
N ASN A 43 6.73 0.58 -19.94
CA ASN A 43 8.01 0.24 -19.31
C ASN A 43 8.40 -1.23 -19.53
N ASP A 44 7.83 -1.87 -20.57
CA ASP A 44 8.03 -3.26 -20.96
C ASP A 44 7.66 -4.29 -19.87
N TYR A 45 6.80 -3.96 -18.91
CA TYR A 45 6.36 -4.96 -17.94
C TYR A 45 5.50 -6.02 -18.67
N PRO A 46 5.76 -7.33 -18.49
CA PRO A 46 4.94 -8.38 -19.08
C PRO A 46 3.48 -8.26 -18.65
N LEU A 47 2.57 -8.45 -19.58
CA LEU A 47 1.13 -8.28 -19.36
C LEU A 47 0.62 -9.15 -18.19
N ASP A 48 0.99 -10.44 -18.21
CA ASP A 48 0.60 -11.40 -17.17
C ASP A 48 1.13 -10.98 -15.80
N PHE A 49 2.40 -10.55 -15.75
CA PHE A 49 3.01 -10.04 -14.52
C PHE A 49 2.25 -8.84 -13.93
N ILE A 50 1.79 -7.93 -14.78
CA ILE A 50 0.99 -6.77 -14.35
C ILE A 50 -0.33 -7.25 -13.76
N PHE A 51 -1.11 -8.03 -14.51
CA PHE A 51 -2.45 -8.45 -14.08
C PHE A 51 -2.42 -9.32 -12.83
N ASP A 52 -1.49 -10.27 -12.73
CA ASP A 52 -1.35 -11.14 -11.57
C ASP A 52 -1.08 -10.34 -10.30
N ASN A 53 -0.15 -9.38 -10.36
CA ASN A 53 0.21 -8.57 -9.20
C ASN A 53 -0.88 -7.57 -8.81
N ILE A 54 -1.54 -6.93 -9.79
CA ILE A 54 -2.66 -6.02 -9.53
C ILE A 54 -3.82 -6.80 -8.89
N ASN A 55 -4.19 -7.95 -9.44
CA ASN A 55 -5.31 -8.75 -8.95
C ASN A 55 -5.05 -9.29 -7.55
N ALA A 56 -3.85 -9.85 -7.31
CA ALA A 56 -3.44 -10.29 -5.98
C ALA A 56 -3.50 -9.15 -4.95
N ARG A 57 -3.04 -7.94 -5.33
CA ARG A 57 -3.06 -6.79 -4.42
C ARG A 57 -4.47 -6.28 -4.13
N LEU A 58 -5.31 -6.13 -5.15
CA LEU A 58 -6.70 -5.70 -4.97
C LEU A 58 -7.49 -6.65 -4.08
N LYS A 59 -7.33 -7.98 -4.27
CA LYS A 59 -7.94 -8.99 -3.40
C LYS A 59 -7.53 -8.80 -1.94
N SER A 60 -6.23 -8.60 -1.69
CA SER A 60 -5.70 -8.34 -0.36
C SER A 60 -6.29 -7.07 0.28
N LEU A 61 -6.40 -5.98 -0.48
CA LEU A 61 -6.96 -4.71 0.00
C LEU A 61 -8.46 -4.81 0.30
N CYS A 62 -9.22 -5.52 -0.55
CA CYS A 62 -10.65 -5.75 -0.33
C CYS A 62 -10.91 -6.63 0.89
N TYR A 63 -10.16 -7.72 1.05
CA TYR A 63 -10.26 -8.60 2.22
C TYR A 63 -9.95 -7.82 3.51
N TYR A 64 -8.88 -7.02 3.51
CA TYR A 64 -8.53 -6.18 4.66
C TYR A 64 -9.63 -5.17 5.03
N LYS A 65 -10.26 -4.52 4.03
CA LYS A 65 -11.41 -3.63 4.30
C LYS A 65 -12.60 -4.39 4.89
N GLN A 66 -12.84 -5.62 4.42
CA GLN A 66 -13.93 -6.45 4.94
C GLN A 66 -13.70 -6.86 6.40
N THR A 67 -12.47 -7.27 6.76
CA THR A 67 -12.15 -7.64 8.14
C THR A 67 -12.15 -6.45 9.09
N LEU A 68 -11.73 -5.25 8.64
CA LEU A 68 -11.87 -4.04 9.45
C LEU A 68 -13.34 -3.72 9.74
N LYS A 69 -14.21 -3.78 8.72
CA LYS A 69 -15.64 -3.51 8.89
C LYS A 69 -16.30 -4.46 9.90
N GLN A 70 -15.94 -5.74 9.86
CA GLN A 70 -16.44 -6.75 10.81
C GLN A 70 -15.99 -6.50 12.27
N ASN A 71 -14.83 -5.85 12.48
CA ASN A 71 -14.38 -5.49 13.82
C ASN A 71 -15.02 -4.20 14.33
N SER A 72 -15.40 -3.26 13.44
CA SER A 72 -16.09 -2.02 13.82
C SER A 72 -17.54 -2.25 14.29
N ASP A 73 -18.21 -3.29 13.80
CA ASP A 73 -19.55 -3.67 14.24
C ASP A 73 -19.55 -4.40 15.60
N LYS A 74 -18.37 -4.79 16.10
CA LYS A 74 -18.19 -5.23 17.48
C LYS A 74 -17.83 -4.00 18.32
N ASN A 75 -18.83 -3.38 18.94
CA ASN A 75 -18.61 -2.54 20.11
C ASN A 75 -17.97 -3.39 21.21
N THR A 76 -16.65 -3.56 21.17
CA THR A 76 -15.88 -3.89 22.35
C THR A 76 -14.97 -2.71 22.62
N ASP A 77 -15.22 -2.12 23.79
CA ASP A 77 -14.42 -1.08 24.43
C ASP A 77 -13.05 -1.67 24.80
N ASP A 78 -12.26 -2.00 23.78
CA ASP A 78 -10.91 -2.50 23.93
C ASP A 78 -9.98 -1.30 23.77
N THR A 79 -9.68 -0.67 24.90
CA THR A 79 -8.50 0.19 25.08
C THR A 79 -7.26 -0.65 24.79
N LYS A 80 -6.95 -0.82 23.50
CA LYS A 80 -5.76 -1.53 23.04
C LYS A 80 -4.54 -0.81 23.59
N ASN A 81 -3.90 -1.44 24.57
CA ASN A 81 -2.63 -1.02 25.13
C ASN A 81 -1.56 -1.14 24.03
N PHE A 82 -1.34 -0.07 23.27
CA PHE A 82 -0.26 -0.01 22.29
C PHE A 82 1.07 0.13 23.05
N PRO A 83 2.04 -0.78 22.85
CA PRO A 83 3.35 -0.62 23.46
C PRO A 83 4.02 0.63 22.89
N PHE A 84 4.14 1.68 23.70
CA PHE A 84 4.96 2.84 23.39
C PHE A 84 6.29 2.72 24.12
N ILE A 85 7.35 3.22 23.48
CA ILE A 85 8.68 3.31 24.07
C ILE A 85 8.93 4.78 24.35
N THR A 86 9.14 5.13 25.60
CA THR A 86 9.57 6.47 25.99
C THR A 86 11.09 6.55 25.86
N ILE A 87 11.57 7.43 24.98
CA ILE A 87 13.00 7.71 24.86
C ILE A 87 13.33 8.84 25.83
N PRO A 88 14.25 8.66 26.78
CA PRO A 88 14.66 9.72 27.70
C PRO A 88 15.36 10.84 26.93
N ASN A 89 15.08 12.09 27.31
CA ASN A 89 15.75 13.25 26.73
C ASN A 89 17.23 13.26 27.14
N VAL A 90 18.15 13.18 26.17
CA VAL A 90 19.59 13.24 26.40
C VAL A 90 20.09 14.64 26.02
N GLN A 91 20.39 15.45 27.03
CA GLN A 91 21.03 16.75 26.85
C GLN A 91 22.42 16.54 26.20
N ASN A 92 22.76 17.38 25.21
CA ASN A 92 23.90 17.33 24.25
C ASN A 92 23.65 16.77 22.84
N ILE A 93 22.48 16.19 22.52
CA ILE A 93 22.16 15.80 21.13
C ILE A 93 21.43 16.92 20.39
N SER A 94 20.49 17.60 21.06
CA SER A 94 19.68 18.67 20.45
C SER A 94 20.45 19.96 20.18
N GLU A 95 21.55 20.20 20.88
CA GLU A 95 22.31 21.46 20.81
C GLU A 95 23.38 21.45 19.70
N LYS A 96 23.50 20.34 18.97
CA LYS A 96 24.50 20.14 17.91
C LYS A 96 24.00 20.42 16.49
N PHE A 97 22.76 20.90 16.34
CA PHE A 97 22.16 21.28 15.06
C PHE A 97 21.73 22.74 15.06
#